data_AF-A0A8J6L5J8-F1
#
_entry.id   AF-A0A8J6L5J8-F1
#
_cell.length_a   1.000
_cell.length_b   1.000
_cell.length_c   1.000
_cell.angle_alpha   90.00
_cell.angle_beta   90.00
_cell.angle_gamma   90.00
#
_symmetry.space_group_name_H-M   'P 1'
#
loop_
_entity.id
_entity.type
_entity.pdbx_description
1 polymer ?
#
loop_
_entity_poly.entity_id
_entity_poly.type
_entity_poly.pdbx_seq_one_letter_code
_entity_poly.pdbx_strand_id
1 'polypeptide(L)'
;MGFIFSKSMNENMKNQKEFMIMHGQLQLERQLTMQNEMRERQMAMQIAWSREFLKYFGTFFGIATISLTSGAIKRKKPALLIPIVPLSFIFTYQYDLGYGTLLQRMKREAEDILETEKAKLELPKGMITFESLEKLRREQSRFVLDK
;
A
#
# COMPACT_ATOMS: atom_id res chain seq x y z
N MET A 1 23.68 20.19 54.82
CA MET A 1 22.68 19.17 54.41
C MET A 1 21.87 19.54 53.16
N GLY A 2 21.71 20.82 52.76
CA GLY A 2 20.92 21.19 51.56
C GLY A 2 21.58 20.90 50.20
N PHE A 3 22.91 20.91 50.10
CA PHE A 3 23.63 20.68 48.83
C PHE A 3 23.49 19.24 48.32
N ILE A 4 23.50 18.25 49.24
CA ILE A 4 23.35 16.83 48.92
C ILE A 4 21.93 16.52 48.42
N PHE A 5 20.91 17.16 49.00
CA PHE A 5 19.51 16.99 48.63
C PHE A 5 19.17 17.61 47.27
N SER A 6 19.76 18.77 46.95
CA SER A 6 19.60 19.40 45.62
C SER A 6 20.26 18.60 44.51
N LYS A 7 21.39 17.93 44.80
CA LYS A 7 22.14 17.12 43.83
C LYS A 7 21.41 15.82 43.52
N SER A 8 20.89 15.12 44.52
CA SER A 8 20.08 13.91 44.33
C SER A 8 18.73 14.19 43.64
N MET A 9 18.10 15.34 43.91
CA MET A 9 16.87 15.76 43.22
C MET A 9 17.12 16.09 41.73
N ASN A 10 18.25 16.73 41.42
CA ASN A 10 18.63 17.03 40.03
C ASN A 10 19.05 15.77 39.26
N GLU A 11 19.74 14.84 39.91
CA GLU A 11 20.04 13.50 39.34
C GLU A 11 18.75 12.70 39.09
N ASN A 12 17.78 12.71 40.01
CA ASN A 12 16.49 12.04 39.79
C ASN A 12 15.69 12.68 38.65
N MET A 13 15.68 14.02 38.54
CA MET A 13 15.03 14.73 37.42
C MET A 13 15.73 14.43 36.07
N LYS A 14 17.06 14.32 36.07
CA LYS A 14 17.83 13.92 34.88
C LYS A 14 17.52 12.47 34.48
N ASN A 15 17.54 11.55 35.44
CA ASN A 15 17.18 10.14 35.23
C ASN A 15 15.73 10.00 34.75
N GLN A 16 14.79 10.81 35.25
CA GLN A 16 13.39 10.82 34.80
C GLN A 16 13.25 11.34 33.37
N LYS A 17 14.00 12.39 33.01
CA LYS A 17 14.05 12.90 31.62
C LYS A 17 14.67 11.88 30.68
N GLU A 18 15.77 11.23 31.08
CA GLU A 18 16.40 10.16 30.32
C GLU A 18 15.45 8.98 30.14
N PHE A 19 14.72 8.57 31.19
CA PHE A 19 13.70 7.53 31.10
C PHE A 19 12.55 7.92 30.15
N MET A 20 12.10 9.18 30.19
CA MET A 20 11.07 9.70 29.29
C MET A 20 11.53 9.70 27.82
N ILE A 21 12.78 10.10 27.55
CA ILE A 21 13.37 10.09 26.20
C ILE A 21 13.53 8.65 25.71
N MET A 22 14.09 7.77 26.54
CA MET A 22 14.25 6.34 26.22
C MET A 22 12.90 5.67 25.93
N HIS A 23 11.86 5.98 26.72
CA HIS A 23 10.52 5.46 26.48
C HIS A 23 9.92 6.00 25.17
N GLY A 24 10.13 7.28 24.84
CA GLY A 24 9.72 7.86 23.57
C GLY A 24 10.40 7.20 22.37
N GLN A 25 11.72 6.96 22.45
CA GLN A 25 12.47 6.24 21.43
C GLN A 25 11.96 4.81 21.26
N LEU A 26 11.76 4.08 22.36
CA LEU A 26 11.25 2.71 22.33
C LEU A 26 9.84 2.62 21.73
N GLN A 27 8.97 3.61 21.98
CA GLN A 27 7.66 3.66 21.35
C GLN A 27 7.74 3.89 19.85
N LEU A 28 8.61 4.78 19.39
CA LEU A 28 8.83 5.04 17.97
C LEU A 28 9.40 3.81 17.25
N GLU A 29 10.39 3.14 17.83
CA GLU A 29 10.97 1.90 17.28
C GLU A 29 9.93 0.79 17.13
N ARG A 30 9.06 0.63 18.13
CA ARG A 30 7.94 -0.33 18.06
C ARG A 30 6.94 0.03 16.97
N GLN A 31 6.60 1.30 16.82
CA GLN A 31 5.70 1.74 15.76
C GLN A 31 6.29 1.50 14.37
N LEU A 32 7.58 1.79 14.18
CA LEU A 32 8.26 1.56 12.91
C LEU A 32 8.33 0.06 12.58
N THR A 33 8.71 -0.76 13.55
CA THR A 33 8.76 -2.22 13.41
C THR A 33 7.38 -2.77 13.07
N MET A 34 6.33 -2.32 13.78
CA MET A 34 4.95 -2.72 13.50
C MET A 34 4.51 -2.34 12.08
N GLN A 35 4.83 -1.12 11.62
CA GLN A 35 4.50 -0.70 10.25
C GLN A 35 5.21 -1.55 9.19
N ASN A 36 6.49 -1.86 9.40
CA ASN A 36 7.26 -2.71 8.49
C ASN A 36 6.69 -4.13 8.45
N GLU A 37 6.42 -4.74 9.61
CA GLU A 37 5.80 -6.06 9.67
C GLU A 37 4.42 -6.10 9.02
N MET A 38 3.58 -5.09 9.25
CA MET A 38 2.26 -5.02 8.62
C MET A 38 2.36 -4.90 7.10
N ARG A 39 3.32 -4.13 6.60
CA ARG A 39 3.59 -4.01 5.16
C ARG A 39 4.06 -5.34 4.57
N GLU A 40 4.99 -6.02 5.22
CA GLU A 40 5.48 -7.34 4.80
C GLU A 40 4.35 -8.37 4.80
N ARG A 41 3.53 -8.41 5.85
CA ARG A 41 2.37 -9.30 5.95
C ARG A 41 1.33 -9.01 4.87
N GLN A 42 1.05 -7.74 4.57
CA GLN A 42 0.14 -7.36 3.48
C GLN A 42 0.66 -7.83 2.12
N MET A 43 1.96 -7.64 1.84
CA MET A 43 2.57 -8.15 0.60
C MET A 43 2.53 -9.68 0.53
N ALA A 44 2.86 -10.37 1.62
CA ALA A 44 2.80 -11.83 1.68
C ALA A 44 1.37 -12.33 1.44
N MET A 45 0.36 -11.68 2.01
CA MET A 45 -1.04 -11.98 1.78
C MET A 45 -1.46 -11.75 0.32
N GLN A 46 -0.98 -10.69 -0.33
CA GLN A 46 -1.27 -10.43 -1.75
C GLN A 46 -0.70 -11.53 -2.65
N ILE A 47 0.54 -11.95 -2.39
CA ILE A 47 1.18 -13.07 -3.10
C ILE A 47 0.41 -14.37 -2.85
N ALA A 48 0.10 -14.68 -1.59
CA ALA A 48 -0.64 -15.88 -1.22
C ALA A 48 -2.02 -15.92 -1.88
N TRP A 49 -2.73 -14.80 -1.90
CA TRP A 49 -4.02 -14.67 -2.56
C TRP A 49 -3.92 -14.96 -4.06
N SER A 50 -2.92 -14.38 -4.75
CA SER A 50 -2.70 -14.64 -6.18
C SER A 50 -2.38 -16.11 -6.46
N ARG A 51 -1.54 -16.74 -5.62
CA ARG A 51 -1.23 -18.17 -5.70
C ARG A 51 -2.47 -19.05 -5.51
N GLU A 52 -3.32 -18.70 -4.56
CA GLU A 52 -4.55 -19.44 -4.30
C GLU A 52 -5.55 -19.26 -5.44
N PHE A 53 -5.71 -18.04 -5.94
CA PHE A 53 -6.54 -17.74 -7.11
C PHE A 53 -6.14 -18.59 -8.32
N LEU A 54 -4.84 -18.74 -8.60
CA LEU A 54 -4.35 -19.56 -9.70
C LEU A 54 -4.74 -21.03 -9.62
N LYS A 55 -4.87 -21.61 -8.41
CA LYS A 55 -5.26 -23.02 -8.27
C LYS A 55 -6.69 -23.24 -8.76
N TYR A 56 -7.62 -22.40 -8.30
CA TYR A 56 -9.03 -22.48 -8.67
C TYR A 56 -9.27 -22.01 -10.10
N PHE A 57 -8.73 -20.84 -10.46
CA PHE A 57 -8.89 -20.27 -11.78
C PHE A 57 -8.16 -21.09 -12.85
N GLY A 58 -7.00 -21.66 -12.54
CA GLY A 58 -6.27 -22.55 -13.45
C GLY A 58 -7.03 -23.83 -13.77
N THR A 59 -7.67 -24.44 -12.78
CA THR A 59 -8.54 -25.61 -12.99
C THR A 59 -9.74 -25.24 -13.86
N PHE A 60 -10.42 -24.13 -13.54
CA PHE A 60 -11.53 -23.61 -14.34
C PHE A 60 -11.10 -23.30 -15.78
N PHE A 61 -9.98 -22.58 -15.96
CA PHE A 61 -9.44 -22.22 -17.26
C PHE A 61 -9.06 -23.44 -18.08
N GLY A 62 -8.48 -24.48 -17.47
CA GLY A 62 -8.18 -25.74 -18.13
C GLY A 62 -9.44 -26.43 -18.66
N ILE A 63 -10.46 -26.60 -17.82
CA ILE A 63 -11.74 -27.22 -18.20
C ILE A 63 -12.43 -26.40 -19.30
N ALA A 64 -12.47 -25.08 -19.17
CA ALA A 64 -13.07 -24.17 -20.14
C ALA A 64 -12.34 -24.25 -21.49
N THR A 65 -11.01 -24.24 -21.47
CA THR A 65 -10.18 -24.34 -22.68
C THR A 65 -10.42 -25.65 -23.41
N ILE A 66 -10.44 -26.78 -22.71
CA ILE A 66 -10.72 -28.10 -23.32
C ILE A 66 -12.13 -28.14 -23.91
N SER A 67 -13.12 -27.64 -23.16
CA SER A 67 -14.54 -27.65 -23.56
C SER A 67 -14.79 -26.76 -24.79
N LEU A 68 -14.26 -25.54 -24.79
CA LEU A 68 -14.39 -24.60 -25.89
C LEU A 68 -13.63 -25.06 -27.13
N THR A 69 -12.43 -25.63 -26.96
CA THR A 69 -11.64 -26.18 -28.08
C THR A 69 -12.36 -27.36 -28.73
N SER A 70 -12.86 -28.29 -27.91
CA SER A 70 -13.65 -29.42 -28.41
C SER A 70 -14.92 -28.95 -29.13
N GLY A 71 -15.59 -27.92 -28.59
CA GLY A 71 -16.75 -27.29 -29.21
C GLY A 71 -16.44 -26.61 -30.54
N ALA A 72 -15.31 -25.90 -30.62
CA ALA A 72 -14.84 -25.21 -31.82
C ALA A 72 -14.59 -26.20 -32.96
N ILE A 73 -13.93 -27.32 -32.67
CA ILE A 73 -13.64 -28.39 -33.64
C ILE A 73 -14.94 -29.07 -34.10
N LYS A 74 -15.76 -29.56 -33.16
CA LYS A 74 -16.99 -30.30 -33.48
C LYS A 74 -18.01 -29.47 -34.27
N ARG A 75 -18.13 -28.18 -33.94
CA ARG A 75 -19.10 -27.27 -34.58
C ARG A 75 -18.50 -26.51 -35.76
N LYS A 76 -17.21 -26.69 -36.07
CA LYS A 76 -16.44 -25.91 -37.07
C LYS A 76 -16.60 -24.40 -36.87
N LYS A 77 -16.64 -23.95 -35.61
CA LYS A 77 -16.83 -22.54 -35.22
C LYS A 77 -15.63 -22.06 -34.40
N PRO A 78 -14.58 -21.53 -35.04
CA PRO A 78 -13.37 -21.07 -34.35
C PRO A 78 -13.64 -19.90 -33.40
N ALA A 79 -14.72 -19.14 -33.61
CA ALA A 79 -15.13 -18.04 -32.73
C ALA A 79 -15.34 -18.46 -31.26
N LEU A 80 -15.56 -19.75 -30.97
CA LEU A 80 -15.65 -20.26 -29.60
C LEU A 80 -14.33 -20.16 -28.82
N LEU A 81 -13.19 -19.95 -29.50
CA LEU A 81 -11.88 -19.76 -28.87
C LEU A 81 -11.63 -18.31 -28.43
N ILE A 82 -12.41 -17.34 -28.94
CA ILE A 82 -12.26 -15.92 -28.61
C ILE A 82 -12.16 -15.67 -27.09
N PRO A 83 -13.03 -16.22 -26.22
CA PRO A 83 -12.93 -15.98 -24.78
C PRO A 83 -11.68 -16.57 -24.11
N ILE A 84 -10.98 -17.54 -24.73
CA ILE A 84 -9.75 -18.12 -24.17
C ILE A 84 -8.64 -17.07 -24.13
N VAL A 85 -8.59 -16.17 -25.11
CA VAL A 85 -7.58 -15.12 -25.20
C VAL A 85 -7.59 -14.22 -23.95
N PRO A 86 -8.66 -13.46 -23.63
CA PRO A 86 -8.66 -12.61 -22.44
C PRO A 86 -8.51 -13.41 -21.13
N LEU A 87 -9.03 -14.64 -21.05
CA LEU A 87 -8.83 -15.49 -19.87
C LEU A 87 -7.35 -15.88 -19.68
N SER A 88 -6.61 -16.10 -20.76
CA SER A 88 -5.17 -16.40 -20.71
C SER A 88 -4.35 -15.20 -20.24
N PHE A 89 -4.74 -13.96 -20.58
CA PHE A 89 -4.13 -12.75 -20.03
C PHE A 89 -4.29 -12.67 -18.51
N ILE A 90 -5.50 -12.95 -17.99
CA ILE A 90 -5.74 -12.97 -16.54
C ILE A 90 -4.89 -14.05 -15.87
N PHE A 91 -4.84 -15.24 -16.46
CA PHE A 91 -4.05 -16.36 -15.93
C PHE A 91 -2.56 -16.01 -15.83
N THR A 92 -1.97 -15.52 -16.93
CA THR A 92 -0.55 -15.18 -17.00
C THR A 92 -0.19 -14.00 -16.10
N TYR A 93 -1.06 -12.98 -16.03
CA TYR A 93 -0.89 -11.85 -15.11
C TYR A 93 -0.86 -12.31 -13.64
N GLN A 94 -1.81 -13.14 -13.24
CA GLN A 94 -1.85 -13.68 -11.87
C GLN A 94 -0.66 -14.61 -11.61
N TYR A 95 -0.23 -15.37 -12.61
CA TYR A 95 0.96 -16.21 -12.50
C TYR A 95 2.22 -15.39 -12.19
N ASP A 96 2.43 -14.29 -12.91
CA ASP A 96 3.57 -13.38 -12.69
C ASP A 96 3.45 -12.62 -11.35
N LEU A 97 2.23 -12.27 -10.91
CA LEU A 97 1.99 -11.70 -9.58
C LEU A 97 2.33 -12.67 -8.44
N GLY A 98 1.93 -13.94 -8.54
CA GLY A 98 2.07 -14.92 -7.47
C GLY A 98 3.44 -15.61 -7.42
N TYR A 99 4.07 -15.85 -8.57
CA TYR A 99 5.33 -16.60 -8.69
C TYR A 99 6.44 -15.87 -9.44
N GLY A 100 6.10 -14.88 -10.25
CA GLY A 100 7.06 -14.16 -11.07
C GLY A 100 7.66 -12.94 -10.39
N THR A 101 8.01 -11.94 -11.21
CA THR A 101 8.77 -10.75 -10.79
C THR A 101 7.93 -9.48 -10.84
N LEU A 102 6.64 -9.58 -11.17
CA LEU A 102 5.78 -8.41 -11.35
C LEU A 102 5.79 -7.47 -10.14
N LEU A 103 5.67 -7.99 -8.92
CA LEU A 103 5.72 -7.15 -7.71
C LEU A 103 7.07 -6.45 -7.52
N GLN A 104 8.18 -7.09 -7.88
CA GLN A 104 9.50 -6.47 -7.82
C GLN A 104 9.63 -5.36 -8.87
N ARG A 105 9.12 -5.58 -10.08
CA ARG A 105 9.10 -4.55 -11.14
C ARG A 105 8.22 -3.37 -10.76
N MET A 106 7.03 -3.62 -10.20
CA MET A 106 6.14 -2.57 -9.70
C MET A 106 6.80 -1.75 -8.58
N LYS A 107 7.53 -2.43 -7.67
CA LYS A 107 8.27 -1.73 -6.62
C LYS A 107 9.36 -0.83 -7.21
N ARG A 108 10.14 -1.33 -8.17
CA ARG A 108 11.18 -0.54 -8.85
C ARG A 108 10.57 0.66 -9.60
N GLU A 109 9.47 0.46 -10.31
CA GLU A 109 8.77 1.54 -11.02
C GLU A 109 8.27 2.60 -10.03
N ALA A 110 7.71 2.18 -8.89
CA ALA A 110 7.28 3.10 -7.85
C ALA A 110 8.45 3.91 -7.25
N GLU A 111 9.61 3.27 -7.03
CA GLU A 111 10.83 3.95 -6.61
C GLU A 111 11.29 4.98 -7.65
N ASP A 112 11.29 4.62 -8.94
CA ASP A 112 11.65 5.54 -10.02
C ASP A 112 10.71 6.75 -10.09
N ILE A 113 9.39 6.54 -10.02
CA ILE A 113 8.39 7.63 -10.00
C ILE A 113 8.62 8.59 -8.82
N LEU A 114 8.95 8.06 -7.63
CA LEU A 114 9.23 8.87 -6.43
C LEU A 114 10.49 9.73 -6.59
N GLU A 115 11.47 9.26 -7.36
CA GLU A 115 12.75 9.94 -7.56
C GLU A 115 12.71 10.91 -8.75
N THR A 116 12.21 10.46 -9.90
CA THR A 116 12.33 11.15 -11.20
C THR A 116 11.07 11.94 -11.58
N GLU A 117 9.89 11.52 -11.12
CA GLU A 117 8.60 12.06 -11.57
C GLU A 117 7.81 12.80 -10.48
N LYS A 118 8.49 13.44 -9.52
CA LYS A 118 7.84 14.13 -8.38
C LYS A 118 6.71 15.09 -8.77
N ALA A 119 6.82 15.75 -9.93
CA ALA A 119 5.78 16.64 -10.44
C ALA A 119 4.42 15.93 -10.65
N LYS A 120 4.40 14.61 -10.97
CA LYS A 120 3.15 13.83 -11.08
C LYS A 120 2.49 13.55 -9.73
N LEU A 121 3.24 13.68 -8.64
CA LEU A 121 2.80 13.43 -7.27
C LEU A 121 2.30 14.71 -6.59
N GLU A 122 2.50 15.87 -7.21
CA GLU A 122 2.02 17.14 -6.67
C GLU A 122 0.50 17.19 -6.68
N LEU A 123 -0.06 17.64 -5.57
CA LEU A 123 -1.51 17.82 -5.45
C LEU A 123 -1.97 18.94 -6.39
N PRO A 124 -3.09 18.78 -7.10
CA PRO A 124 -3.66 19.88 -7.87
C PRO A 124 -4.00 21.04 -6.93
N LYS A 125 -3.50 22.25 -7.25
CA LYS A 125 -3.53 23.47 -6.41
C LYS A 125 -2.54 23.49 -5.22
N GLY A 126 -1.59 22.56 -5.17
CA GLY A 126 -0.56 22.49 -4.14
C GLY A 126 -1.08 21.95 -2.81
N MET A 127 -0.21 21.91 -1.80
CA MET A 127 -0.62 21.50 -0.46
C MET A 127 -1.59 22.53 0.14
N ILE A 128 -2.62 22.04 0.83
CA ILE A 128 -3.51 22.86 1.63
C ILE A 128 -2.67 23.51 2.75
N THR A 129 -2.36 24.80 2.58
CA THR A 129 -1.66 25.59 3.60
C THR A 129 -2.65 26.13 4.62
N PHE A 130 -2.15 26.45 5.82
CA PHE A 130 -2.96 27.10 6.86
C PHE A 130 -3.69 28.35 6.32
N GLU A 131 -3.02 29.15 5.49
CA GLU A 131 -3.60 30.35 4.88
C GLU A 131 -4.77 30.01 3.93
N SER A 132 -4.65 28.95 3.13
CA SER A 132 -5.74 28.49 2.26
C SER A 132 -6.95 28.00 3.06
N LEU A 133 -6.73 27.34 4.20
CA LEU A 133 -7.79 26.93 5.13
C LEU A 133 -8.45 28.11 5.82
N GLU A 134 -7.67 29.11 6.20
CA GLU A 134 -8.19 30.30 6.86
C GLU A 134 -9.03 31.16 5.90
N LYS A 135 -8.61 31.28 4.63
CA LYS A 135 -9.41 31.90 3.56
C LYS A 135 -10.73 31.15 3.34
N LEU A 136 -10.70 29.82 3.20
CA LEU A 136 -11.91 29.00 3.09
C LEU A 136 -12.86 29.18 4.27
N ARG A 137 -12.34 29.23 5.51
CA ARG A 137 -13.17 29.50 6.70
C ARG A 137 -13.81 30.88 6.65
N ARG A 138 -13.06 31.93 6.31
CA ARG A 138 -13.58 33.30 6.25
C ARG A 138 -14.65 33.45 5.16
N GLU A 139 -14.47 32.81 4.01
CA GLU A 139 -15.47 32.77 2.94
C GLU A 139 -16.73 32.01 3.36
N GLN A 140 -16.58 30.87 4.05
CA GLN A 140 -17.69 30.11 4.60
C GLN A 140 -18.46 30.90 5.68
N SER A 141 -17.76 31.63 6.55
CA SER A 141 -18.38 32.51 7.54
C SER A 141 -19.15 33.67 6.90
N ARG A 142 -18.62 34.27 5.82
CA ARG A 142 -19.34 35.31 5.06
C ARG A 142 -20.62 34.77 4.40
N PHE A 143 -20.57 33.57 3.83
CA PHE A 143 -21.74 32.94 3.20
C PHE A 143 -22.88 32.61 4.18
N VAL A 144 -22.56 32.38 5.45
CA VAL A 144 -23.56 32.15 6.51
C VAL A 144 -24.21 33.45 6.98
N LEU A 145 -23.53 34.58 6.83
CA LEU A 145 -24.03 35.91 7.22
C LEU A 145 -24.89 36.58 6.13
N ASP A 146 -24.77 36.16 4.88
CA ASP A 146 -25.54 36.66 3.72
C ASP A 146 -26.82 35.87 3.41
N LYS A 147 -27.24 34.96 4.31
CA LYS A 147 -28.50 34.20 4.25
C LYS A 147 -29.43 34.61 5.39
#